data_AF-A0A182WX41-F1
#
_entry.id   AF-A0A182WX41-F1
#
_cell.length_a   1.000
_cell.length_b   1.000
_cell.length_c   1.000
_cell.angle_alpha   90.00
_cell.angle_beta   90.00
_cell.angle_gamma   90.00
#
_symmetry.space_group_name_H-M   'P 1'
#
loop_
_entity.id
_entity.type
_entity.pdbx_description
1 polymer ?
#
loop_
_entity_poly.entity_id
_entity_poly.type
_entity_poly.pdbx_seq_one_letter_code
_entity_poly.pdbx_strand_id
1 'polypeptide(L)'
;MAFISNYEHSTAICGYTNDENMLRLQASLKGKAREAVASCLLYPDSIPEAIEILKECYGRPELVVNTLMANIRRMPPPKEDRFDALVDYGVAVRNFCASITGSGLHSYFDGGPLLEELVDKLPPYIRLNWYYYQNRCQTAVITSQPVTTEGNNWRCSACGDGCPNVFNCSRFLGMSVSSRWTTIKRASLCRTCLRKHPGACSVTTLCGVNGCERRHHQLLHSSGSSQLLSDIPPELSRVNTSCNVHSATSGGVMFKYVPVTLYGNGKK
;
A
#
# COMPACT_ATOMS: atom_id res chain seq x y z
N MET A 1 13.30 9.63 -14.27
CA MET A 1 13.86 9.22 -12.97
C MET A 1 14.26 7.74 -12.91
N ALA A 2 13.43 6.79 -13.36
CA ALA A 2 13.79 5.36 -13.28
C ALA A 2 15.08 4.98 -14.02
N PHE A 3 15.33 5.53 -15.22
CA PHE A 3 16.54 5.21 -16.00
C PHE A 3 17.83 5.60 -15.27
N ILE A 4 17.97 6.88 -14.89
CA ILE A 4 19.20 7.39 -14.27
C ILE A 4 19.45 6.72 -12.91
N SER A 5 18.41 6.53 -12.10
CA SER A 5 18.50 5.85 -10.81
C SER A 5 18.95 4.39 -10.99
N ASN A 6 18.38 3.66 -11.95
CA ASN A 6 18.80 2.28 -12.24
C ASN A 6 20.25 2.23 -12.78
N TYR A 7 20.62 3.18 -13.63
CA TYR A 7 21.96 3.29 -14.18
C TYR A 7 22.98 3.50 -13.06
N GLU A 8 22.80 4.52 -12.21
CA GLU A 8 23.67 4.84 -11.08
C GLU A 8 23.74 3.69 -10.06
N HIS A 9 22.59 3.08 -9.73
CA HIS A 9 22.53 1.96 -8.79
C HIS A 9 23.28 0.73 -9.28
N SER A 10 23.07 0.34 -10.54
CA SER A 10 23.78 -0.82 -11.12
C SER A 10 25.25 -0.51 -11.40
N THR A 11 25.62 0.73 -11.71
CA THR A 11 27.02 1.17 -11.74
C THR A 11 27.69 0.98 -10.39
N ALA A 12 27.03 1.40 -9.29
CA ALA A 12 27.57 1.25 -7.94
C ALA A 12 27.66 -0.22 -7.49
N ILE A 13 26.62 -1.03 -7.72
CA ILE A 13 26.60 -2.43 -7.27
C ILE A 13 27.56 -3.31 -8.07
N CYS A 14 27.64 -3.12 -9.38
CA CYS A 14 28.45 -3.96 -10.26
C CYS A 14 29.88 -3.41 -10.47
N GLY A 15 30.16 -2.19 -10.02
CA GLY A 15 31.47 -1.57 -10.18
C GLY A 15 31.81 -1.22 -11.62
N TYR A 16 30.82 -0.84 -12.44
CA TYR A 16 31.03 -0.58 -13.87
C TYR A 16 31.95 0.63 -14.09
N THR A 17 32.97 0.42 -14.92
CA THR A 17 33.91 1.43 -15.39
C THR A 17 33.27 2.38 -16.41
N ASN A 18 33.93 3.50 -16.71
CA ASN A 18 33.46 4.44 -17.72
C ASN A 18 33.37 3.80 -19.11
N ASP A 19 34.27 2.88 -19.46
CA ASP A 19 34.23 2.13 -20.73
C ASP A 19 32.95 1.29 -20.85
N GLU A 20 32.62 0.53 -19.79
CA GLU A 20 31.41 -0.30 -19.76
C GLU A 20 30.14 0.57 -19.74
N ASN A 21 30.18 1.66 -18.98
CA ASN A 21 29.12 2.63 -18.88
C ASN A 21 28.83 3.35 -20.22
N MET A 22 29.88 3.66 -20.99
CA MET A 22 29.74 4.19 -22.35
C MET A 22 28.94 3.23 -23.23
N LEU A 23 29.30 1.94 -23.23
CA LEU A 23 28.58 0.93 -24.01
C LEU A 23 27.11 0.80 -23.56
N ARG A 24 26.86 0.84 -22.25
CA ARG A 24 25.50 0.81 -21.68
C ARG A 24 24.68 2.01 -22.13
N LEU A 25 25.25 3.22 -22.14
CA LEU A 25 24.58 4.44 -22.61
C LEU A 25 24.34 4.39 -24.13
N GLN A 26 25.33 3.97 -24.92
CA GLN A 26 25.18 3.83 -26.38
C GLN A 26 24.07 2.84 -26.76
N ALA A 27 23.90 1.75 -25.99
CA ALA A 27 22.87 0.76 -26.22
C ALA A 27 21.47 1.23 -25.78
N SER A 28 21.39 2.07 -24.76
CA SER A 28 20.12 2.46 -24.13
C SER A 28 19.52 3.76 -24.69
N LEU A 29 20.36 4.72 -25.08
CA LEU A 29 19.92 6.01 -25.60
C LEU A 29 19.49 5.93 -27.07
N LYS A 30 18.38 6.60 -27.40
CA LYS A 30 17.80 6.65 -28.75
C LYS A 30 17.29 8.05 -29.07
N GLY A 31 17.23 8.39 -30.37
CA GLY A 31 16.71 9.67 -30.87
C GLY A 31 17.37 10.89 -30.23
N LYS A 32 16.56 11.91 -29.91
CA LYS A 32 17.03 13.20 -29.35
C LYS A 32 17.90 13.07 -28.11
N ALA A 33 17.66 12.05 -27.27
CA ALA A 33 18.46 11.83 -26.06
C ALA A 33 19.88 11.35 -26.41
N ARG A 34 20.03 10.54 -27.46
CA ARG A 34 21.36 10.11 -27.95
C ARG A 34 22.08 11.23 -28.69
N GLU A 35 21.36 11.98 -29.51
CA GLU A 35 21.90 13.13 -30.25
C GLU A 35 22.49 14.18 -29.31
N ALA A 36 21.82 14.45 -28.18
CA ALA A 36 22.26 15.45 -27.19
C ALA A 36 23.63 15.15 -26.56
N VAL A 37 24.05 13.88 -26.52
CA VAL A 37 25.32 13.46 -25.89
C VAL A 37 26.24 12.70 -26.85
N ALA A 38 25.99 12.80 -28.16
CA ALA A 38 26.68 11.98 -29.15
C ALA A 38 28.22 12.17 -29.12
N SER A 39 28.70 13.39 -28.87
CA SER A 39 30.12 13.71 -28.71
C SER A 39 30.73 13.06 -27.46
N CYS A 40 30.00 13.06 -26.34
CA CYS A 40 30.44 12.47 -25.08
C CYS A 40 30.47 10.93 -25.13
N LEU A 41 29.69 10.30 -26.01
CA LEU A 41 29.66 8.84 -26.19
C LEU A 41 30.83 8.30 -27.03
N LEU A 42 31.80 9.13 -27.41
CA LEU A 42 33.00 8.70 -28.14
C LEU A 42 34.16 8.33 -27.20
N TYR A 43 34.17 8.88 -25.99
CA TYR A 43 35.29 8.75 -25.05
C TYR A 43 34.79 8.38 -23.65
N PRO A 44 35.35 7.33 -23.02
CA PRO A 44 34.98 6.94 -21.65
C PRO A 44 35.09 8.09 -20.64
N ASP A 45 36.10 8.94 -20.76
CA ASP A 45 36.33 10.05 -19.82
C ASP A 45 35.22 11.10 -19.84
N SER A 46 34.45 11.18 -20.92
CA SER A 46 33.33 12.12 -21.09
C SER A 46 31.99 11.58 -20.59
N ILE A 47 31.93 10.36 -20.07
CA ILE A 47 30.67 9.76 -19.58
C ILE A 47 30.04 10.51 -18.40
N PRO A 48 30.80 11.03 -17.42
CA PRO A 48 30.22 11.88 -16.39
C PRO A 48 29.51 13.11 -16.96
N GLU A 49 30.11 13.75 -17.98
CA GLU A 49 29.53 14.91 -18.67
C GLU A 49 28.23 14.52 -19.43
N ALA A 50 28.22 13.37 -20.11
CA ALA A 50 27.03 12.86 -20.77
C ALA A 50 25.84 12.71 -19.79
N ILE A 51 26.11 12.21 -18.58
CA ILE A 51 25.07 12.04 -17.56
C ILE A 51 24.52 13.39 -17.10
N GLU A 52 25.37 14.40 -16.90
CA GLU A 52 24.92 15.73 -16.50
C GLU A 52 24.08 16.40 -17.60
N ILE A 53 24.49 16.32 -18.87
CA ILE A 53 23.69 16.83 -19.99
C ILE A 53 22.31 16.14 -20.04
N LEU A 54 22.25 14.82 -19.84
CA LEU A 54 20.99 14.08 -19.81
C LEU A 54 20.10 14.50 -18.63
N LYS A 55 20.68 14.80 -17.46
CA LYS A 55 19.94 15.32 -16.30
C LYS A 55 19.38 16.72 -16.59
N GLU A 56 20.16 17.61 -17.18
CA GLU A 56 19.69 18.97 -17.52
C GLU A 56 18.57 18.95 -18.59
N CYS A 57 18.75 18.12 -19.62
CA CYS A 57 17.82 18.06 -20.75
C CYS A 57 16.54 17.28 -20.42
N TYR A 58 16.64 16.20 -19.64
CA TYR A 58 15.55 15.23 -19.47
C TYR A 58 15.21 14.89 -18.00
N GLY A 59 16.00 15.39 -17.04
CA GLY A 59 15.81 15.19 -15.61
C GLY A 59 14.91 16.23 -14.97
N ARG A 60 13.81 16.65 -15.62
CA ARG A 60 12.83 17.61 -15.07
C ARG A 60 11.66 16.89 -14.38
N PRO A 61 11.78 16.47 -13.11
CA PRO A 61 10.71 15.79 -12.40
C PRO A 61 9.45 16.64 -12.23
N GLU A 62 9.58 17.96 -12.22
CA GLU A 62 8.48 18.90 -12.06
C GLU A 62 7.44 18.70 -13.17
N LEU A 63 7.89 18.47 -14.40
CA LEU A 63 7.00 18.21 -15.53
C LEU A 63 6.20 16.91 -15.35
N VAL A 64 6.85 15.86 -14.83
CA VAL A 64 6.19 14.57 -14.56
C VAL A 64 5.14 14.74 -13.45
N VAL A 65 5.52 15.35 -12.34
CA VAL A 65 4.64 15.63 -11.21
C VAL A 65 3.46 16.51 -11.65
N ASN A 66 3.70 17.58 -12.39
CA ASN A 66 2.66 18.46 -12.91
C ASN A 66 1.71 17.75 -13.88
N THR A 67 2.25 16.87 -14.74
CA THR A 67 1.42 16.07 -15.66
C THR A 67 0.55 15.08 -14.89
N LEU A 68 1.10 14.39 -13.90
CA LEU A 68 0.35 13.48 -13.04
C LEU A 68 -0.73 14.22 -12.23
N MET A 69 -0.41 15.39 -11.67
CA MET A 69 -1.37 16.26 -11.00
C MET A 69 -2.50 16.67 -11.94
N ALA A 70 -2.18 17.14 -13.15
CA ALA A 70 -3.17 17.52 -14.16
C ALA A 70 -4.06 16.34 -14.56
N ASN A 71 -3.49 15.14 -14.68
CA ASN A 71 -4.25 13.93 -14.96
C ASN A 71 -5.24 13.61 -13.83
N ILE A 72 -4.80 13.63 -12.57
CA ILE A 72 -5.68 13.38 -11.42
C ILE A 72 -6.83 14.41 -11.37
N ARG A 73 -6.53 15.70 -11.61
CA ARG A 73 -7.55 16.76 -11.64
C ARG A 73 -8.63 16.51 -12.71
N ARG A 74 -8.23 15.97 -13.87
CA ARG A 74 -9.13 15.63 -14.98
C ARG A 74 -9.99 14.38 -14.73
N MET A 75 -9.60 13.51 -13.80
CA MET A 75 -10.40 12.32 -13.49
C MET A 75 -11.76 12.72 -12.92
N PRO A 76 -12.86 12.09 -13.37
CA PRO A 76 -14.17 12.33 -12.79
C PRO A 76 -14.23 11.84 -11.34
N PRO A 77 -15.06 12.45 -10.46
CA PRO A 77 -15.30 11.93 -9.13
C PRO A 77 -15.75 10.46 -9.18
N PRO A 78 -15.04 9.53 -8.52
CA PRO A 78 -15.45 8.13 -8.47
C PRO A 78 -16.85 7.99 -7.85
N LYS A 79 -17.68 7.12 -8.41
CA LYS A 79 -19.03 6.83 -7.89
C LYS A 79 -19.00 5.63 -6.94
N GLU A 80 -19.96 5.58 -6.00
CA GLU A 80 -20.06 4.53 -4.98
C GLU A 80 -20.24 3.12 -5.56
N ASP A 81 -20.90 3.01 -6.70
CA ASP A 81 -21.22 1.76 -7.40
C ASP A 81 -20.13 1.32 -8.39
N ARG A 82 -19.12 2.17 -8.63
CA ARG A 82 -18.07 1.96 -9.63
C ARG A 82 -16.71 1.77 -8.96
N PHE A 83 -16.49 0.59 -8.39
CA PHE A 83 -15.25 0.23 -7.71
C PHE A 83 -14.01 0.39 -8.59
N ASP A 84 -14.08 0.04 -9.88
CA ASP A 84 -12.96 0.18 -10.81
C ASP A 84 -12.47 1.63 -10.91
N ALA A 85 -13.40 2.59 -10.99
CA ALA A 85 -13.07 4.01 -11.06
C ALA A 85 -12.42 4.52 -9.76
N LEU A 86 -12.83 3.97 -8.61
CA LEU A 86 -12.21 4.30 -7.32
C LEU A 86 -10.80 3.73 -7.21
N VAL A 87 -10.59 2.50 -7.71
CA VAL A 87 -9.27 1.87 -7.77
C VAL A 87 -8.35 2.66 -8.70
N ASP A 88 -8.79 2.98 -9.90
CA ASP A 88 -8.03 3.77 -10.88
C ASP A 88 -7.62 5.13 -10.31
N TYR A 89 -8.56 5.81 -9.65
CA TYR A 89 -8.28 7.08 -8.96
C TYR A 89 -7.23 6.91 -7.85
N GLY A 90 -7.35 5.87 -7.02
CA GLY A 90 -6.36 5.56 -5.98
C GLY A 90 -4.97 5.25 -6.54
N VAL A 91 -4.90 4.53 -7.67
CA VAL A 91 -3.63 4.25 -8.37
C VAL A 91 -3.02 5.54 -8.89
N ALA A 92 -3.81 6.43 -9.49
CA ALA A 92 -3.33 7.72 -9.98
C ALA A 92 -2.75 8.58 -8.85
N VAL A 93 -3.45 8.70 -7.73
CA VAL A 93 -2.98 9.44 -6.54
C VAL A 93 -1.69 8.80 -5.98
N ARG A 94 -1.63 7.47 -5.87
CA ARG A 94 -0.42 6.76 -5.40
C ARG A 94 0.77 7.00 -6.32
N ASN A 95 0.57 6.94 -7.63
CA ASN A 95 1.64 7.16 -8.62
C ASN A 95 2.17 8.59 -8.54
N PHE A 96 1.30 9.57 -8.31
CA PHE A 96 1.68 10.96 -8.06
C PHE A 96 2.51 11.11 -6.78
N CYS A 97 2.06 10.55 -5.64
CA CYS A 97 2.81 10.59 -4.38
C CYS A 97 4.18 9.92 -4.54
N ALA A 98 4.24 8.74 -5.17
CA ALA A 98 5.50 8.05 -5.43
C ALA A 98 6.45 8.89 -6.30
N SER A 99 5.91 9.64 -7.27
CA SER A 99 6.71 10.52 -8.13
C SER A 99 7.27 11.71 -7.36
N ILE A 100 6.49 12.35 -6.49
CA ILE A 100 6.96 13.45 -5.61
C ILE A 100 8.06 12.94 -4.66
N THR A 101 7.84 11.80 -4.01
CA THR A 101 8.82 11.23 -3.08
C THR A 101 10.09 10.83 -3.82
N GLY A 102 9.97 10.14 -4.95
CA GLY A 102 11.12 9.69 -5.75
C GLY A 102 11.86 10.81 -6.46
N SER A 103 11.24 11.97 -6.68
CA SER A 103 11.90 13.12 -7.28
C SER A 103 12.54 14.08 -6.27
N GLY A 104 12.30 13.90 -4.98
CA GLY A 104 12.77 14.83 -3.93
C GLY A 104 12.02 16.16 -3.87
N LEU A 105 10.97 16.37 -4.67
CA LEU A 105 10.20 17.63 -4.73
C LEU A 105 9.24 17.84 -3.55
N HIS A 106 9.23 16.94 -2.58
CA HIS A 106 8.34 16.99 -1.42
C HIS A 106 8.35 18.33 -0.64
N SER A 107 9.49 19.02 -0.56
CA SER A 107 9.63 20.31 0.13
C SER A 107 9.07 21.49 -0.69
N TYR A 108 8.96 21.34 -2.00
CA TYR A 108 8.42 22.36 -2.91
C TYR A 108 6.89 22.25 -3.04
N PHE A 109 6.32 21.12 -2.62
CA PHE A 109 4.90 20.83 -2.78
C PHE A 109 4.13 21.03 -1.47
N ASP A 110 3.32 22.09 -1.39
CA ASP A 110 2.31 22.20 -0.33
C ASP A 110 1.13 21.29 -0.66
N GLY A 111 1.07 20.16 0.04
CA GLY A 111 0.05 19.13 -0.15
C GLY A 111 -1.34 19.50 0.35
N GLY A 112 -1.50 20.57 1.13
CA GLY A 112 -2.77 20.92 1.79
C GLY A 112 -3.93 21.13 0.81
N PRO A 113 -3.86 22.13 -0.09
CA PRO A 113 -4.96 22.43 -1.02
C PRO A 113 -5.26 21.29 -2.00
N LEU A 114 -4.22 20.62 -2.50
CA LEU A 114 -4.42 19.46 -3.37
C LEU A 114 -5.10 18.33 -2.61
N LEU A 115 -4.69 18.05 -1.37
CA LEU A 115 -5.31 16.99 -0.56
C LEU A 115 -6.80 17.24 -0.36
N GLU A 116 -7.20 18.47 -0.06
CA GLU A 116 -8.61 18.86 0.05
C GLU A 116 -9.36 18.61 -1.27
N GLU A 117 -8.81 19.06 -2.40
CA GLU A 117 -9.37 18.81 -3.75
C GLU A 117 -9.53 17.30 -4.03
N LEU A 118 -8.53 16.49 -3.67
CA LEU A 118 -8.55 15.05 -3.89
C LEU A 118 -9.59 14.34 -3.03
N VAL A 119 -9.79 14.80 -1.80
CA VAL A 119 -10.75 14.24 -0.84
C VAL A 119 -12.18 14.61 -1.22
N ASP A 120 -12.41 15.80 -1.77
CA ASP A 120 -13.72 16.23 -2.22
C ASP A 120 -14.23 15.47 -3.45
N LYS A 121 -13.32 14.92 -4.27
CA LYS A 121 -13.68 13.99 -5.35
C LYS A 121 -14.15 12.63 -4.84
N LEU A 122 -13.91 12.26 -3.58
CA LEU A 122 -14.25 10.93 -3.07
C LEU A 122 -15.75 10.80 -2.76
N PRO A 123 -16.30 9.57 -2.89
CA PRO A 123 -17.66 9.31 -2.45
C PRO A 123 -17.89 9.65 -0.96
N PRO A 124 -19.11 10.08 -0.57
CA PRO A 124 -19.43 10.49 0.81
C PRO A 124 -18.98 9.51 1.88
N TYR A 125 -19.21 8.21 1.69
CA TYR A 125 -18.80 7.18 2.64
C TYR A 125 -17.28 7.09 2.80
N ILE A 126 -16.53 7.21 1.70
CA ILE A 126 -15.05 7.16 1.71
C ILE A 126 -14.48 8.44 2.32
N ARG A 127 -15.07 9.60 2.04
CA ARG A 127 -14.69 10.88 2.66
C ARG A 127 -14.87 10.86 4.18
N LEU A 128 -15.93 10.22 4.68
CA LEU A 128 -16.13 10.02 6.12
C LEU A 128 -15.03 9.15 6.73
N ASN A 129 -14.61 8.08 6.04
CA ASN A 129 -13.48 7.25 6.47
C ASN A 129 -12.16 8.05 6.49
N TRP A 130 -11.96 8.91 5.50
CA TRP A 130 -10.81 9.81 5.44
C TRP A 130 -10.78 10.80 6.62
N TYR A 131 -11.92 11.39 6.97
CA TYR A 131 -12.05 12.25 8.15
C TYR A 131 -11.67 11.50 9.45
N TYR A 132 -12.15 10.27 9.63
CA TYR A 132 -11.76 9.44 10.78
C TYR A 132 -10.25 9.13 10.78
N TYR A 133 -9.65 8.93 9.61
CA TYR A 133 -8.21 8.73 9.47
C TYR A 133 -7.41 10.00 9.82
N GLN A 134 -7.82 11.18 9.34
CA GLN A 134 -7.16 12.45 9.66
C GLN A 134 -7.18 12.72 11.17
N ASN A 135 -8.32 12.51 11.82
CA ASN A 135 -8.45 12.64 13.26
C ASN A 135 -7.52 11.69 14.02
N ARG A 136 -7.21 10.51 13.45
CA ARG A 136 -6.25 9.54 13.97
C ARG A 136 -4.80 9.98 13.77
N CYS A 137 -4.49 10.74 12.72
CA CYS A 137 -3.15 11.25 12.42
C CYS A 137 -2.83 12.58 13.13
N GLN A 138 -3.81 13.47 13.32
CA GLN A 138 -3.62 14.71 14.08
C GLN A 138 -3.33 14.45 15.58
N THR A 139 -3.84 13.34 16.15
CA THR A 139 -3.46 12.93 17.50
C THR A 139 -2.01 12.41 17.61
N ALA A 140 -1.31 12.18 16.49
CA ALA A 140 0.06 11.68 16.46
C ALA A 140 1.12 12.78 16.18
N VAL A 141 0.71 13.99 15.78
CA VAL A 141 1.64 15.08 15.41
C VAL A 141 1.61 16.26 16.39
N ILE A 142 0.62 16.32 17.29
CA ILE A 142 0.54 17.36 18.34
C ILE A 142 0.77 16.71 19.72
N THR A 143 2.03 16.40 20.04
CA THR A 143 2.48 16.27 21.42
C THR A 143 3.84 16.92 21.60
N SER A 144 3.84 18.24 21.45
CA SER A 144 4.67 19.10 22.28
C SER A 144 3.84 20.30 22.76
N GLN A 145 2.71 20.02 23.41
CA GLN A 145 2.17 20.82 24.51
C GLN A 145 0.98 20.09 25.18
N PRO A 146 0.80 20.25 26.50
CA PRO A 146 -0.18 19.50 27.27
C PRO A 146 -1.57 20.10 27.03
N VAL A 147 -2.44 19.36 26.33
CA VAL A 147 -3.87 19.67 26.34
C VAL A 147 -4.39 19.26 27.72
N THR A 148 -4.67 20.25 28.56
CA THR A 148 -5.55 20.09 29.72
C THR A 148 -6.92 19.68 29.21
N THR A 149 -7.17 18.37 29.11
CA THR A 149 -8.52 17.84 28.88
C THR A 149 -9.31 17.94 30.17
N GLU A 150 -10.08 19.01 30.32
CA GLU A 150 -11.27 18.93 31.15
C GLU A 150 -12.30 18.03 30.43
N GLY A 151 -12.65 16.91 31.07
CA GLY A 151 -14.01 16.39 30.99
C GLY A 151 -14.37 15.29 29.98
N ASN A 152 -13.55 14.27 29.76
CA ASN A 152 -14.11 12.96 29.37
C ASN A 152 -13.42 11.82 30.11
N ASN A 153 -14.00 11.43 31.26
CA ASN A 153 -13.54 10.35 32.14
C ASN A 153 -13.80 8.95 31.54
N TRP A 154 -13.65 8.80 30.22
CA TRP A 154 -13.78 7.53 29.54
C TRP A 154 -12.42 6.82 29.54
N ARG A 155 -12.37 5.68 30.25
CA ARG A 155 -11.20 4.78 30.22
C ARG A 155 -11.39 3.73 29.15
N CYS A 156 -10.40 3.59 28.28
CA CYS A 156 -10.39 2.57 27.24
C CYS A 156 -10.43 1.16 27.84
N SER A 157 -11.36 0.32 27.39
CA SER A 157 -11.51 -1.05 27.90
C SER A 157 -10.40 -2.02 27.47
N ALA A 158 -9.56 -1.60 26.53
CA ALA A 158 -8.44 -2.40 26.02
C ALA A 158 -7.10 -2.06 26.70
N CYS A 159 -6.79 -0.77 26.92
CA CYS A 159 -5.53 -0.34 27.54
C CYS A 159 -5.67 0.25 28.95
N GLY A 160 -6.86 0.70 29.36
CA GLY A 160 -7.08 1.34 30.66
C GLY A 160 -6.80 2.85 30.71
N ASP A 161 -6.30 3.43 29.60
CA ASP A 161 -5.95 4.84 29.47
C ASP A 161 -7.05 5.64 28.75
N GLY A 162 -6.88 6.97 28.69
CA GLY A 162 -7.80 7.90 28.02
C GLY A 162 -7.69 7.88 26.49
N CYS A 163 -7.91 6.73 25.83
CA CYS A 163 -8.07 6.71 24.38
C CYS A 163 -9.42 7.36 24.02
N PRO A 164 -9.49 8.17 22.95
CA PRO A 164 -10.77 8.73 22.47
C PRO A 164 -11.83 7.64 22.29
N ASN A 165 -11.47 6.52 21.65
CA ASN A 165 -12.37 5.40 21.35
C ASN A 165 -11.62 4.06 21.33
N VAL A 166 -12.29 2.93 21.64
CA VAL A 166 -11.63 1.60 21.69
C VAL A 166 -11.10 1.15 20.33
N PHE A 167 -11.76 1.53 19.23
CA PHE A 167 -11.34 1.15 17.87
C PHE A 167 -10.10 1.88 17.39
N ASN A 168 -9.69 2.95 18.10
CA ASN A 168 -8.45 3.68 17.87
C ASN A 168 -7.33 3.24 18.84
N CYS A 169 -7.61 2.32 19.76
CA CYS A 169 -6.62 1.86 20.72
C CYS A 169 -5.63 0.89 20.07
N SER A 170 -4.34 1.22 20.06
CA SER A 170 -3.27 0.35 19.52
C SER A 170 -3.25 -1.02 20.17
N ARG A 171 -3.50 -1.10 21.49
CA ARG A 171 -3.63 -2.38 22.20
C ARG A 171 -4.80 -3.20 21.68
N PHE A 172 -5.94 -2.57 21.39
CA PHE A 172 -7.11 -3.25 20.84
C PHE A 172 -6.88 -3.74 19.39
N LEU A 173 -6.20 -2.93 18.57
CA LEU A 173 -5.81 -3.30 17.21
C LEU A 173 -4.78 -4.43 17.19
N GLY A 174 -3.89 -4.51 18.19
CA GLY A 174 -2.94 -5.62 18.34
C GLY A 174 -3.55 -6.93 18.87
N MET A 175 -4.78 -6.92 19.39
CA MET A 175 -5.43 -8.13 19.91
C MET A 175 -5.95 -9.04 18.80
N SER A 176 -5.97 -10.36 19.06
CA SER A 176 -6.66 -11.32 18.19
C SER A 176 -8.15 -11.01 18.08
N VAL A 177 -8.79 -11.42 16.98
CA VAL A 177 -10.23 -11.19 16.76
C VAL A 177 -11.07 -11.74 17.91
N SER A 178 -10.77 -12.95 18.39
CA SER A 178 -11.41 -13.55 19.57
C SER A 178 -11.24 -12.70 20.83
N SER A 179 -10.04 -12.16 21.07
CA SER A 179 -9.79 -11.27 22.20
C SER A 179 -10.54 -9.94 22.08
N ARG A 180 -10.64 -9.37 20.87
CA ARG A 180 -11.44 -8.16 20.61
C ARG A 180 -12.92 -8.39 20.92
N TRP A 181 -13.47 -9.53 20.52
CA TRP A 181 -14.85 -9.93 20.85
C TRP A 181 -15.08 -10.00 22.37
N THR A 182 -14.15 -10.60 23.11
CA THR A 182 -14.23 -10.70 24.57
C THR A 182 -14.18 -9.33 25.23
N THR A 183 -13.27 -8.45 24.79
CA THR A 183 -13.14 -7.09 25.35
C THR A 183 -14.40 -6.25 25.12
N ILE A 184 -15.03 -6.33 23.95
CA ILE A 184 -16.27 -5.61 23.65
C ILE A 184 -17.42 -6.12 24.51
N LYS A 185 -17.57 -7.44 24.63
CA LYS A 185 -18.60 -8.06 25.47
C LYS A 185 -18.44 -7.61 26.92
N ARG A 186 -17.22 -7.67 27.46
CA ARG A 186 -16.91 -7.26 28.83
C ARG A 186 -17.15 -5.77 29.08
N ALA A 187 -16.89 -4.93 28.09
CA ALA A 187 -17.07 -3.48 28.19
C ALA A 187 -18.49 -2.98 27.83
N SER A 188 -19.41 -3.90 27.48
CA SER A 188 -20.76 -3.61 27.00
C SER A 188 -20.78 -2.60 25.85
N LEU A 189 -19.86 -2.76 24.90
CA LEU A 189 -19.79 -1.94 23.70
C LEU A 189 -20.64 -2.56 22.58
N CYS A 190 -21.24 -1.70 21.76
CA CYS A 190 -21.99 -2.16 20.60
C CYS A 190 -21.06 -2.86 19.61
N ARG A 191 -21.45 -4.04 19.12
CA ARG A 191 -20.66 -4.83 18.17
C ARG A 191 -20.54 -4.17 16.80
N THR A 192 -21.46 -3.29 16.44
CA THR A 192 -21.48 -2.60 15.13
C THR A 192 -20.67 -1.31 15.15
N CYS A 193 -20.83 -0.47 16.18
CA CYS A 193 -20.20 0.86 16.22
C CYS A 193 -19.11 1.01 17.30
N LEU A 194 -18.87 0.00 18.12
CA LEU A 194 -17.84 -0.05 19.17
C LEU A 194 -17.94 1.08 20.21
N ARG A 195 -19.13 1.68 20.38
CA ARG A 195 -19.46 2.72 21.36
C ARG A 195 -20.55 2.24 22.33
N LYS A 196 -20.67 2.92 23.47
CA LYS A 196 -21.84 2.78 24.36
C LYS A 196 -22.97 3.67 23.85
N HIS A 197 -24.19 3.14 23.81
CA HIS A 197 -25.40 3.91 23.55
C HIS A 197 -26.59 3.21 24.23
N PRO A 198 -27.61 3.96 24.68
CA PRO A 198 -28.88 3.37 25.09
C PRO A 198 -29.65 2.89 23.84
N GLY A 199 -30.31 1.74 23.92
CA GLY A 199 -31.20 1.25 22.87
C GLY A 199 -30.52 0.73 21.59
N ALA A 200 -31.28 0.72 20.49
CA ALA A 200 -30.84 0.21 19.19
C ALA A 200 -29.72 1.07 18.58
N CYS A 201 -28.78 0.41 17.89
CA CYS A 201 -27.70 1.13 17.22
C CYS A 201 -28.22 1.86 15.97
N SER A 202 -27.84 3.12 15.79
CA SER A 202 -28.11 3.88 14.58
C SER A 202 -27.32 3.38 13.36
N VAL A 203 -26.24 2.63 13.59
CA VAL A 203 -25.48 1.97 12.53
C VAL A 203 -26.17 0.65 12.18
N THR A 204 -26.80 0.62 11.01
CA THR A 204 -27.53 -0.54 10.50
C THR A 204 -26.75 -1.35 9.47
N THR A 205 -25.60 -0.82 9.02
CA THR A 205 -24.71 -1.38 8.01
C THR A 205 -24.22 -2.79 8.38
N LEU A 206 -24.20 -3.69 7.39
CA LEU A 206 -23.63 -5.04 7.51
C LEU A 206 -22.10 -4.98 7.40
N CYS A 207 -21.41 -6.03 7.84
CA CYS A 207 -19.95 -6.09 7.82
C CYS A 207 -19.37 -5.92 6.41
N GLY A 208 -19.90 -6.66 5.42
CA GLY A 208 -19.48 -6.60 4.02
C GLY A 208 -18.11 -7.24 3.70
N VAL A 209 -17.29 -7.56 4.71
CA VAL A 209 -15.98 -8.19 4.52
C VAL A 209 -16.17 -9.65 4.06
N ASN A 210 -15.62 -10.03 2.90
CA ASN A 210 -15.71 -11.39 2.32
C ASN A 210 -17.16 -11.90 2.18
N GLY A 211 -18.10 -11.04 1.77
CA GLY A 211 -19.51 -11.41 1.66
C GLY A 211 -20.20 -11.62 3.02
N CYS A 212 -19.64 -11.10 4.11
CA CYS A 212 -20.22 -11.25 5.43
C CYS A 212 -21.47 -10.36 5.60
N GLU A 213 -22.62 -11.01 5.70
CA GLU A 213 -23.93 -10.37 5.92
C GLU A 213 -24.25 -10.14 7.41
N ARG A 214 -23.31 -10.42 8.32
CA ARG A 214 -23.53 -10.25 9.76
C ARG A 214 -23.37 -8.78 10.18
N ARG A 215 -24.07 -8.43 11.26
CA ARG A 215 -24.02 -7.10 11.90
C ARG A 215 -22.89 -7.03 12.93
N HIS A 216 -21.71 -6.65 12.48
CA HIS A 216 -20.56 -6.35 13.35
C HIS A 216 -19.58 -5.39 12.67
N HIS A 217 -18.79 -4.70 13.49
CA HIS A 217 -17.72 -3.84 13.05
C HIS A 217 -16.62 -4.65 12.37
N GLN A 218 -16.02 -4.16 11.28
CA GLN A 218 -15.03 -4.89 10.48
C GLN A 218 -13.84 -5.39 11.31
N LEU A 219 -13.42 -4.65 12.33
CA LEU A 219 -12.38 -5.07 13.29
C LEU A 219 -12.69 -6.36 14.08
N LEU A 220 -13.94 -6.81 14.08
CA LEU A 220 -14.40 -8.06 14.69
C LEU A 220 -14.62 -9.19 13.70
N HIS A 221 -14.44 -8.94 12.40
CA HIS A 221 -14.60 -9.97 11.41
C HIS A 221 -13.53 -11.06 11.60
N SER A 222 -13.97 -12.31 11.74
CA SER A 222 -13.12 -13.49 11.72
C SER A 222 -13.35 -14.21 10.39
N SER A 223 -12.38 -14.16 9.48
CA SER A 223 -12.39 -14.94 8.24
C SER A 223 -12.10 -16.41 8.59
N GLY A 224 -13.08 -17.11 9.16
CA GLY A 224 -12.92 -18.52 9.52
C GLY A 224 -13.04 -19.41 8.28
N SER A 225 -11.92 -20.01 7.86
CA SER A 225 -11.91 -21.34 7.26
C SER A 225 -12.69 -22.30 8.15
N SER A 226 -13.93 -22.64 7.75
CA SER A 226 -14.76 -23.80 8.14
C SER A 226 -16.25 -23.45 8.00
N GLN A 227 -16.77 -23.36 6.77
CA GLN A 227 -18.21 -23.54 6.47
C GLN A 227 -18.42 -23.99 5.01
N LEU A 228 -17.59 -24.91 4.51
CA LEU A 228 -17.94 -25.74 3.36
C LEU A 228 -17.36 -27.12 3.60
N LEU A 229 -18.09 -27.95 4.34
CA LEU A 229 -18.00 -29.42 4.38
C LEU A 229 -19.03 -29.91 5.43
N SER A 230 -20.31 -29.90 5.07
CA SER A 230 -21.31 -30.70 5.77
C SER A 230 -22.16 -31.59 4.85
N ASP A 231 -21.90 -31.62 3.54
CA ASP A 231 -22.68 -32.45 2.61
C ASP A 231 -21.81 -33.18 1.58
N ILE A 232 -20.84 -33.99 2.03
CA ILE A 232 -20.18 -34.99 1.15
C ILE A 232 -20.32 -36.39 1.77
N PRO A 233 -20.86 -37.37 1.02
CA PRO A 233 -20.93 -38.78 1.43
C PRO A 233 -19.57 -39.37 1.79
N PRO A 234 -19.52 -40.39 2.66
CA PRO A 234 -18.29 -40.92 3.25
C PRO A 234 -17.60 -41.91 2.30
N GLU A 235 -17.16 -41.46 1.12
CA GLU A 235 -16.25 -42.24 0.28
C GLU A 235 -15.31 -41.30 -0.46
N LEU A 236 -14.23 -40.85 0.20
CA LEU A 236 -12.91 -40.53 -0.37
C LEU A 236 -12.01 -39.86 0.70
N SER A 237 -11.85 -40.52 1.85
CA SER A 237 -10.88 -40.13 2.87
C SER A 237 -9.47 -40.56 2.47
N ARG A 238 -8.84 -39.88 1.51
CA ARG A 238 -7.38 -40.00 1.25
C ARG A 238 -6.84 -38.92 0.29
N VAL A 239 -6.87 -37.65 0.70
CA VAL A 239 -5.89 -36.66 0.22
C VAL A 239 -5.46 -35.80 1.40
N ASN A 240 -4.28 -36.07 1.94
CA ASN A 240 -3.58 -35.16 2.85
C ASN A 240 -3.00 -34.01 2.03
N THR A 241 -3.60 -32.83 2.08
CA THR A 241 -2.96 -31.61 1.59
C THR A 241 -2.20 -30.96 2.75
N SER A 242 -0.96 -31.41 2.97
CA SER A 242 -0.01 -30.69 3.84
C SER A 242 0.65 -29.57 3.02
N CYS A 243 0.42 -28.32 3.42
CA CYS A 243 1.16 -27.17 2.93
C CYS A 243 2.59 -27.21 3.50
N ASN A 244 3.58 -27.46 2.65
CA ASN A 244 5.00 -27.42 3.04
C ASN A 244 5.44 -25.96 3.23
N VAL A 245 5.49 -25.50 4.48
CA VAL A 245 6.25 -24.30 4.89
C VAL A 245 7.58 -24.77 5.46
N HIS A 246 8.70 -24.29 4.93
CA HIS A 246 10.02 -24.49 5.53
C HIS A 246 10.43 -23.23 6.29
N SER A 247 10.44 -23.31 7.63
CA SER A 247 11.24 -22.44 8.48
C SER A 247 12.52 -23.20 8.80
N ALA A 248 13.68 -22.59 8.52
CA ALA A 248 14.97 -23.25 8.67
C ALA A 248 15.50 -23.11 10.10
N THR A 249 15.76 -24.24 10.75
CA THR A 249 16.64 -24.31 11.92
C THR A 249 17.69 -25.38 11.65
N SER A 250 18.92 -24.92 11.36
CA SER A 250 20.21 -25.64 11.44
C SER A 250 20.33 -27.04 10.81
N GLY A 251 21.12 -27.11 9.71
CA GLY A 251 21.92 -28.29 9.35
C GLY A 251 21.43 -29.15 8.19
N GLY A 252 21.83 -28.78 6.96
CA GLY A 252 21.77 -29.64 5.76
C GLY A 252 20.66 -29.26 4.77
N VAL A 253 21.05 -28.76 3.59
CA VAL A 253 20.13 -28.54 2.46
C VAL A 253 20.20 -29.76 1.54
N MET A 254 19.11 -30.52 1.43
CA MET A 254 18.94 -31.54 0.40
C MET A 254 17.93 -31.04 -0.63
N PHE A 255 18.37 -30.93 -1.89
CA PHE A 255 17.49 -30.58 -2.99
C PHE A 255 16.67 -31.80 -3.39
N LYS A 256 15.33 -31.67 -3.41
CA LYS A 256 14.45 -32.70 -3.97
C LYS A 256 14.55 -32.66 -5.50
N TYR A 257 15.00 -33.78 -6.09
CA TYR A 257 14.89 -33.96 -7.54
C TYR A 257 13.43 -34.23 -7.91
N VAL A 258 12.98 -33.61 -9.00
CA VAL A 258 11.67 -33.90 -9.61
C VAL A 258 11.95 -34.61 -10.93
N PRO A 259 11.51 -35.86 -11.12
CA PRO A 259 11.66 -36.52 -12.41
C PRO A 259 10.79 -35.81 -13.45
N VAL A 260 11.39 -35.52 -14.59
CA VAL A 260 10.72 -34.95 -15.77
C VAL A 260 10.66 -35.99 -16.86
N THR A 261 9.47 -36.25 -17.37
CA THR A 261 9.27 -37.11 -18.54
C THR A 261 9.24 -36.23 -19.79
N LEU A 262 10.23 -36.40 -20.67
CA LEU A 262 10.30 -35.70 -21.94
C LEU A 262 9.54 -36.47 -23.02
N TYR A 263 8.68 -35.79 -23.76
CA TYR A 263 8.02 -36.34 -24.95
C TYR A 263 8.66 -35.73 -26.20
N GLY A 264 9.28 -36.57 -27.03
CA GLY A 264 9.82 -36.17 -28.33
C GLY A 264 8.73 -36.30 -29.41
N ASN A 265 8.47 -35.21 -30.12
CA ASN A 265 7.56 -35.24 -31.28
C ASN A 265 8.30 -35.87 -32.46
N GLY A 266 8.15 -37.19 -32.63
CA GLY A 266 8.66 -37.92 -33.78
C GLY A 266 7.95 -37.47 -35.05
N LYS A 267 8.61 -36.60 -35.83
CA LYS A 267 8.37 -36.54 -37.27
C LYS A 267 9.28 -37.59 -37.91
N LYS A 268 8.66 -38.61 -38.50
CA LYS A 268 9.30 -39.47 -39.51
C LYS A 268 9.65 -38.65 -40.74
#